data_AF-A0A356E7H9-F1
#
_entry.id   AF-A0A356E7H9-F1
#
_cell.length_a   1.000
_cell.length_b   1.000
_cell.length_c   1.000
_cell.angle_alpha   90.00
_cell.angle_beta   90.00
_cell.angle_gamma   90.00
#
_symmetry.space_group_name_H-M   'P 1'
#
loop_
_entity.id
_entity.type
_entity.pdbx_description
1 polymer ?
#
loop_
_entity_poly.entity_id
_entity_poly.type
_entity_poly.pdbx_seq_one_letter_code
_entity_poly.pdbx_strand_id
1 'polypeptide(L)'
;ARILPKLDCTLQFNLNSLDDCLARLYALQTLGKQTGSTHAAAFFTTQGELMAIREDVGRHVALDKLLGWHAKNNQPQGIIFVTSRASYEMVQKTVSCGIEMLIAISAATDLAVKMAQQSDLTLIGFARDGRATIYTGKERLVF
;
A
#
# COMPACT_ATOMS: atom_id res chain seq x y z
N ALA A 1 0.77 20.27 13.31
CA ALA A 1 0.62 19.17 12.31
C ALA A 1 -0.82 18.68 12.39
N ARG A 2 -1.48 18.39 11.26
CA ARG A 2 -2.86 17.87 11.24
C ARG A 2 -2.86 16.50 11.94
N ILE A 3 -3.67 16.34 12.98
CA ILE A 3 -3.86 15.05 13.64
C ILE A 3 -4.55 14.14 12.63
N LEU A 4 -3.94 13.00 12.33
CA LEU A 4 -4.55 11.98 11.48
C LEU A 4 -5.58 11.19 12.29
N PRO A 5 -6.68 10.75 11.66
CA PRO A 5 -7.62 9.87 12.34
C PRO A 5 -6.94 8.54 12.70
N LYS A 6 -7.43 7.91 13.75
CA LYS A 6 -7.20 6.50 14.02
C LYS A 6 -8.10 5.68 13.08
N LEU A 7 -7.53 4.67 12.45
CA LEU A 7 -8.22 3.79 11.53
C LEU A 7 -8.86 2.64 12.31
N ASP A 8 -10.08 2.27 11.92
CA ASP A 8 -10.75 1.07 12.42
C ASP A 8 -10.03 -0.20 11.92
N CYS A 9 -10.30 -1.34 12.54
CA CYS A 9 -9.77 -2.64 12.11
C CYS A 9 -10.88 -3.43 11.40
N THR A 10 -11.17 -3.08 10.14
CA THR A 10 -12.32 -3.64 9.41
C THR A 10 -11.96 -4.78 8.46
N LEU A 11 -10.67 -4.93 8.11
CA LEU A 11 -10.20 -5.99 7.21
C LEU A 11 -9.15 -6.91 7.83
N GLN A 12 -9.04 -8.11 7.28
CA GLN A 12 -7.90 -9.01 7.46
C GLN A 12 -7.28 -9.36 6.12
N PHE A 13 -5.97 -9.57 6.11
CA PHE A 13 -5.21 -10.00 4.95
C PHE A 13 -4.43 -11.27 5.26
N ASN A 14 -4.59 -12.31 4.43
CA ASN A 14 -3.79 -13.52 4.53
C ASN A 14 -2.42 -13.27 3.90
N LEU A 15 -1.37 -13.24 4.72
CA LEU A 15 -0.02 -12.93 4.27
C LEU A 15 0.55 -13.99 3.31
N ASN A 16 0.00 -15.21 3.28
CA ASN A 16 0.38 -16.23 2.29
C ASN A 16 -0.01 -15.83 0.86
N SER A 17 -0.97 -14.91 0.70
CA SER A 17 -1.36 -14.37 -0.63
C SER A 17 -0.48 -13.20 -1.10
N LEU A 18 0.52 -12.81 -0.29
CA LEU A 18 1.41 -11.69 -0.60
C LEU A 18 2.15 -11.90 -1.91
N ASP A 19 2.75 -13.08 -2.11
CA ASP A 19 3.59 -13.39 -3.26
C ASP A 19 2.79 -13.35 -4.56
N ASP A 20 1.55 -13.87 -4.55
CA ASP A 20 0.64 -13.79 -5.69
C ASP A 20 0.26 -12.33 -6.03
N CYS A 21 0.03 -11.50 -5.01
CA CYS A 21 -0.21 -10.06 -5.19
C CYS A 21 1.01 -9.36 -5.80
N LEU A 22 2.21 -9.66 -5.31
CA LEU A 22 3.47 -9.11 -5.83
C LEU A 22 3.70 -9.53 -7.28
N ALA A 23 3.49 -10.80 -7.61
CA ALA A 23 3.58 -11.29 -8.98
C ALA A 23 2.63 -10.54 -9.93
N ARG A 24 1.36 -10.34 -9.52
CA ARG A 24 0.37 -9.55 -10.29
C ARG A 24 0.79 -8.08 -10.43
N LEU A 25 1.28 -7.47 -9.36
CA LEU A 25 1.78 -6.09 -9.36
C LEU A 25 2.91 -5.91 -10.37
N TYR A 26 3.89 -6.81 -10.40
CA TYR A 26 4.98 -6.74 -11.39
C TYR A 26 4.49 -7.06 -12.81
N ALA A 27 3.58 -8.02 -12.96
CA ALA A 27 3.08 -8.42 -14.27
C ALA A 27 2.30 -7.31 -14.99
N LEU A 28 1.63 -6.41 -14.25
CA LEU A 28 0.70 -5.44 -14.80
C LEU A 28 1.23 -4.00 -14.88
N GLN A 29 2.54 -3.80 -14.63
CA GLN A 29 3.25 -2.53 -14.86
C GLN A 29 3.69 -2.39 -16.33
N THR A 30 2.82 -1.87 -17.18
CA THR A 30 3.10 -1.72 -18.62
C THR A 30 4.25 -0.76 -18.88
N LEU A 31 4.22 0.45 -18.29
CA LEU A 31 5.25 1.47 -18.52
C LEU A 31 6.56 1.11 -17.82
N GLY A 32 6.48 0.56 -16.61
CA GLY A 32 7.64 0.11 -15.84
C GLY A 32 8.41 -0.99 -16.56
N LYS A 33 7.72 -1.93 -17.20
CA LYS A 33 8.35 -2.97 -18.03
C LYS A 33 9.05 -2.42 -19.26
N GLN A 34 8.50 -1.37 -19.87
CA GLN A 34 9.07 -0.78 -21.08
C GLN A 34 10.24 0.16 -20.79
N THR A 35 10.19 0.86 -19.66
CA THR A 35 11.09 2.01 -19.41
C THR A 35 11.99 1.85 -18.18
N GLY A 36 11.66 0.97 -17.25
CA GLY A 36 12.33 0.85 -15.95
C GLY A 36 12.28 2.12 -15.09
N SER A 37 11.50 3.13 -15.48
CA SER A 37 11.62 4.50 -14.96
C SER A 37 10.35 4.99 -14.25
N THR A 38 9.47 4.07 -13.85
CA THR A 38 8.22 4.38 -13.15
C THR A 38 8.13 3.65 -11.82
N HIS A 39 7.37 4.25 -10.90
CA HIS A 39 6.79 3.60 -9.75
C HIS A 39 5.33 3.24 -10.03
N ALA A 40 4.82 2.29 -9.26
CA ALA A 40 3.42 1.91 -9.30
C ALA A 40 2.80 1.90 -7.90
N ALA A 41 1.52 2.26 -7.84
CA ALA A 41 0.64 2.02 -6.72
C ALA A 41 -0.54 1.17 -7.21
N ALA A 42 -0.85 0.10 -6.48
CA ALA A 42 -1.91 -0.85 -6.81
C ALA A 42 -2.87 -1.04 -5.64
N PHE A 43 -4.14 -1.23 -5.96
CA PHE A 43 -5.20 -1.51 -4.99
C PHE A 43 -5.67 -2.96 -5.18
N PHE A 44 -5.61 -3.73 -4.10
CA PHE A 44 -6.04 -5.13 -4.06
C PHE A 44 -7.20 -5.31 -3.10
N THR A 45 -8.07 -6.27 -3.40
CA THR A 45 -9.06 -6.79 -2.44
C THR A 45 -8.35 -7.57 -1.33
N THR A 46 -9.07 -7.91 -0.26
CA THR A 46 -8.55 -8.78 0.82
C THR A 46 -8.30 -10.22 0.36
N GLN A 47 -8.88 -10.62 -0.78
CA GLN A 47 -8.66 -11.90 -1.44
C GLN A 47 -7.48 -11.88 -2.43
N GLY A 48 -6.77 -10.75 -2.56
CA GLY A 48 -5.62 -10.62 -3.45
C GLY A 48 -5.96 -10.38 -4.92
N GLU A 49 -7.20 -9.96 -5.23
CA GLU A 49 -7.58 -9.55 -6.58
C GLU A 49 -7.17 -8.10 -6.84
N LEU A 50 -6.48 -7.85 -7.97
CA LEU A 50 -6.09 -6.50 -8.35
C LEU A 50 -7.30 -5.74 -8.91
N MET A 51 -7.68 -4.64 -8.25
CA MET A 51 -8.76 -3.76 -8.72
C MET A 51 -8.24 -2.61 -9.59
N ALA A 52 -7.07 -2.06 -9.26
CA ALA A 52 -6.48 -0.96 -10.03
C ALA A 52 -4.97 -0.87 -9.83
N ILE A 53 -4.27 -0.40 -10.87
CA ILE A 53 -2.85 -0.04 -10.83
C ILE A 53 -2.64 1.31 -11.51
N ARG A 54 -1.79 2.16 -10.92
CA ARG A 54 -1.41 3.46 -11.47
C ARG A 54 0.09 3.62 -11.44
N GLU A 55 0.64 3.98 -12.61
CA GLU A 55 2.06 4.22 -12.79
C GLU A 55 2.35 5.72 -12.92
N ASP A 56 3.51 6.12 -12.43
CA ASP A 56 4.07 7.46 -12.63
C ASP A 56 5.59 7.43 -12.39
N VAL A 57 6.33 8.41 -12.92
CA VAL A 57 7.75 8.58 -12.59
C VAL A 57 7.92 8.88 -11.09
N GLY A 58 7.01 9.65 -10.50
CA GLY A 58 7.00 9.98 -9.07
C GLY A 58 6.14 9.02 -8.25
N ARG A 59 6.71 8.39 -7.23
CA ARG A 59 5.99 7.48 -6.32
C ARG A 59 4.75 8.12 -5.66
N HIS A 60 4.85 9.38 -5.25
CA HIS A 60 3.75 10.10 -4.63
C HIS A 60 2.61 10.35 -5.60
N VAL A 61 2.95 10.64 -6.86
CA VAL A 61 1.97 10.88 -7.93
C VAL A 61 1.30 9.57 -8.33
N ALA A 62 2.05 8.46 -8.39
CA ALA A 62 1.47 7.12 -8.60
C ALA A 62 0.42 6.80 -7.51
N LEU A 63 0.74 7.06 -6.24
CA LEU A 63 -0.21 6.91 -5.13
C LEU A 63 -1.40 7.87 -5.28
N ASP A 64 -1.18 9.15 -5.58
CA ASP A 64 -2.28 10.13 -5.73
C ASP A 64 -3.24 9.73 -6.87
N LYS A 65 -2.72 9.23 -8.00
CA LYS A 65 -3.55 8.69 -9.08
C LYS A 65 -4.40 7.51 -8.61
N LEU A 66 -3.84 6.64 -7.78
CA LEU A 66 -4.58 5.49 -7.22
C LEU A 66 -5.65 5.95 -6.22
N LEU A 67 -5.32 6.89 -5.34
CA LEU A 67 -6.28 7.46 -4.38
C LEU A 67 -7.40 8.22 -5.11
N GLY A 68 -7.08 8.90 -6.21
CA GLY A 68 -8.08 9.51 -7.09
C GLY A 68 -8.99 8.47 -7.75
N TRP A 69 -8.48 7.29 -8.10
CA TRP A 69 -9.31 6.16 -8.53
C TRP A 69 -10.18 5.63 -7.38
N HIS A 70 -9.61 5.42 -6.18
CA HIS A 70 -10.33 4.94 -4.99
C HIS A 70 -11.53 5.83 -4.64
N ALA A 71 -11.32 7.14 -4.61
CA ALA A 71 -12.38 8.12 -4.36
C ALA A 71 -13.50 8.08 -5.42
N LYS A 72 -13.16 7.82 -6.69
CA LYS A 72 -14.14 7.71 -7.79
C LYS A 72 -14.91 6.38 -7.80
N ASN A 73 -14.43 5.35 -7.09
CA ASN A 73 -14.98 4.00 -7.11
C ASN A 73 -15.70 3.65 -5.80
N ASN A 74 -16.30 4.65 -5.13
CA ASN A 74 -17.02 4.50 -3.86
C ASN A 74 -16.15 3.92 -2.73
N GLN A 75 -14.86 4.24 -2.73
CA GLN A 75 -13.94 3.93 -1.63
C GLN A 75 -13.98 2.44 -1.22
N PRO A 76 -13.67 1.51 -2.14
CA PRO A 76 -13.72 0.09 -1.83
C PRO A 76 -12.78 -0.24 -0.66
N GLN A 77 -13.13 -1.26 0.11
CA GLN A 77 -12.27 -1.80 1.15
C GLN A 77 -11.17 -2.64 0.52
N GLY A 78 -9.93 -2.51 1.00
CA GLY A 78 -8.79 -3.22 0.43
C GLY A 78 -7.45 -2.66 0.87
N ILE A 79 -6.42 -3.02 0.10
CA ILE A 79 -5.02 -2.90 0.48
C ILE A 79 -4.26 -2.19 -0.63
N ILE A 80 -3.40 -1.24 -0.26
CA ILE A 80 -2.51 -0.59 -1.22
C ILE A 80 -1.13 -1.25 -1.20
N PHE A 81 -0.63 -1.56 -2.39
CA PHE A 81 0.76 -1.93 -2.64
C PHE A 81 1.49 -0.81 -3.37
N VAL A 82 2.74 -0.52 -3.01
CA VAL A 82 3.60 0.45 -3.69
C VAL A 82 4.97 -0.13 -4.01
N THR A 83 5.48 0.15 -5.21
CA THR A 83 6.81 -0.32 -5.66
C THR A 83 7.98 0.51 -5.12
N SER A 84 7.71 1.43 -4.22
CA SER A 84 8.67 2.39 -3.68
C SER A 84 8.93 2.17 -2.19
N ARG A 85 9.72 3.08 -1.58
CA ARG A 85 9.79 3.21 -0.12
C ARG A 85 8.53 3.89 0.41
N ALA A 86 8.13 3.55 1.64
CA ALA A 86 7.08 4.29 2.34
C ALA A 86 7.68 5.50 3.10
N SER A 87 7.41 6.72 2.61
CA SER A 87 7.66 7.95 3.38
C SER A 87 6.46 8.27 4.28
N TYR A 88 6.65 9.19 5.23
CA TYR A 88 5.55 9.64 6.09
C TYR A 88 4.40 10.26 5.28
N GLU A 89 4.70 10.92 4.15
CA GLU A 89 3.67 11.53 3.28
C GLU A 89 2.83 10.45 2.60
N MET A 90 3.44 9.32 2.22
CA MET A 90 2.71 8.18 1.66
C MET A 90 1.72 7.62 2.69
N VAL A 91 2.18 7.42 3.93
CA VAL A 91 1.34 7.01 5.05
C VAL A 91 0.23 8.02 5.31
N GLN A 92 0.56 9.32 5.37
CA GLN A 92 -0.40 10.39 5.60
C GLN A 92 -1.52 10.39 4.57
N LYS A 93 -1.19 10.23 3.28
CA LYS A 93 -2.15 10.15 2.17
C LYS A 93 -3.04 8.92 2.28
N THR A 94 -2.45 7.74 2.52
CA THR A 94 -3.20 6.49 2.70
C THR A 94 -4.19 6.58 3.86
N VAL A 95 -3.74 7.05 5.03
CA VAL A 95 -4.58 7.22 6.22
C VAL A 95 -5.67 8.25 5.99
N SER A 96 -5.36 9.37 5.33
CA SER A 96 -6.36 10.42 5.04
C SER A 96 -7.49 9.94 4.14
N CYS A 97 -7.28 8.86 3.39
CA CYS A 97 -8.28 8.21 2.54
C CYS A 97 -8.98 7.02 3.22
N GLY A 98 -8.76 6.79 4.52
CA GLY A 98 -9.39 5.71 5.27
C GLY A 98 -8.90 4.31 4.91
N ILE A 99 -7.73 4.19 4.29
CA ILE A 99 -7.18 2.91 3.87
C ILE A 99 -6.33 2.33 4.99
N GLU A 100 -6.64 1.09 5.37
CA GLU A 100 -6.10 0.46 6.58
C GLU A 100 -4.75 -0.23 6.41
N MET A 101 -4.31 -0.45 5.18
CA MET A 101 -3.08 -1.19 4.90
C MET A 101 -2.29 -0.61 3.74
N LEU A 102 -0.99 -0.38 3.99
CA LEU A 102 0.00 0.04 3.01
C LEU A 102 1.17 -0.96 3.02
N ILE A 103 1.40 -1.61 1.88
CA ILE A 103 2.48 -2.56 1.67
C ILE A 103 3.49 -1.96 0.69
N ALA A 104 4.73 -1.78 1.15
CA ALA A 104 5.82 -1.26 0.34
C ALA A 104 6.81 -2.38 -0.02
N ILE A 105 7.20 -2.44 -1.30
CA ILE A 105 8.25 -3.37 -1.76
C ILE A 105 9.61 -3.02 -1.11
N SER A 106 9.83 -1.74 -0.79
CA SER A 106 11.06 -1.27 -0.17
C SER A 106 10.85 -0.88 1.31
N ALA A 107 11.87 -0.28 1.92
CA ALA A 107 11.86 0.14 3.32
C ALA A 107 10.80 1.22 3.62
N ALA A 108 10.42 1.33 4.89
CA ALA A 108 9.75 2.51 5.44
C ALA A 108 10.74 3.39 6.21
N THR A 109 10.49 4.70 6.31
CA THR A 109 11.26 5.57 7.21
C THR A 109 10.72 5.51 8.64
N ASP A 110 11.56 5.81 9.64
CA ASP A 110 11.12 5.82 11.04
C ASP A 110 9.92 6.72 11.30
N LEU A 111 9.87 7.88 10.63
CA LEU A 111 8.74 8.80 10.75
C LEU A 111 7.46 8.20 10.15
N ALA A 112 7.58 7.44 9.06
CA ALA A 112 6.44 6.73 8.46
C ALA A 112 5.91 5.64 9.41
N VAL A 113 6.80 4.88 10.04
CA VAL A 113 6.45 3.85 11.04
C VAL A 113 5.75 4.47 12.25
N LYS A 114 6.30 5.55 12.81
CA LYS A 114 5.69 6.27 13.94
C LYS A 114 4.30 6.81 13.60
N MET A 115 4.14 7.37 12.40
CA MET A 115 2.85 7.88 11.93
C MET A 115 1.84 6.75 11.72
N ALA A 116 2.25 5.64 11.12
CA ALA A 116 1.40 4.47 10.94
C ALA A 116 0.91 3.92 12.29
N GLN A 117 1.79 3.86 13.28
CA GLN A 117 1.44 3.42 14.64
C GLN A 117 0.43 4.35 15.33
N GLN A 118 0.54 5.67 15.12
CA GLN A 118 -0.38 6.64 15.72
C GLN A 118 -1.78 6.61 15.10
N SER A 119 -1.86 6.22 13.83
CA SER A 119 -3.09 6.15 13.05
C SER A 119 -3.68 4.74 12.96
N ASP A 120 -3.10 3.76 13.65
CA ASP A 120 -3.49 2.35 13.59
C ASP A 120 -3.48 1.78 12.16
N LEU A 121 -2.62 2.31 11.28
CA LEU A 121 -2.38 1.79 9.92
C LEU A 121 -1.52 0.52 9.98
N THR A 122 -1.86 -0.48 9.19
CA THR A 122 -0.96 -1.62 8.94
C THR A 122 0.08 -1.23 7.89
N LEU A 123 1.34 -1.10 8.32
CA LEU A 123 2.45 -0.77 7.44
C LEU A 123 3.40 -1.96 7.33
N ILE A 124 3.56 -2.45 6.11
CA ILE A 124 4.51 -3.52 5.77
C ILE A 124 5.54 -2.93 4.81
N GLY A 125 6.81 -3.23 5.02
CA GLY A 125 7.87 -2.92 4.05
C GLY A 125 8.75 -4.12 3.76
N PHE A 126 9.71 -3.92 2.85
CA PHE A 126 10.54 -4.99 2.33
C PHE A 126 9.73 -6.20 1.82
N ALA A 127 8.53 -5.95 1.28
CA ALA A 127 7.68 -7.00 0.72
C ALA A 127 8.34 -7.56 -0.55
N ARG A 128 8.70 -8.84 -0.50
CA ARG A 128 9.34 -9.65 -1.54
C ARG A 128 8.82 -11.07 -1.42
N ASP A 129 9.05 -11.87 -2.45
CA ASP A 129 8.69 -13.29 -2.44
C ASP A 129 9.24 -13.98 -1.18
N GLY A 130 8.35 -14.58 -0.40
CA GLY A 130 8.65 -15.27 0.85
C GLY A 130 9.13 -14.39 2.02
N ARG A 131 9.12 -13.05 1.90
CA ARG A 131 9.60 -12.15 2.96
C ARG A 131 8.84 -10.83 3.02
N ALA A 132 8.44 -10.45 4.22
CA ALA A 132 7.93 -9.13 4.53
C ALA A 132 8.35 -8.68 5.92
N THR A 133 8.46 -7.38 6.14
CA THR A 133 8.69 -6.77 7.47
C THR A 133 7.44 -6.02 7.89
N ILE A 134 6.77 -6.54 8.91
CA ILE A 134 5.58 -5.92 9.50
C ILE A 134 6.07 -4.86 10.49
N TYR A 135 5.83 -3.58 10.21
CA TYR A 135 6.20 -2.50 11.12
C TYR A 135 5.11 -2.21 12.14
N THR A 136 3.85 -2.22 11.71
CA THR A 136 2.66 -1.89 12.52
C THR A 136 1.44 -2.69 12.04
N GLY A 137 0.40 -2.78 12.86
CA GLY A 137 -0.92 -3.29 12.44
C GLY A 137 -1.02 -4.81 12.28
N LYS A 138 -0.25 -5.58 13.05
CA LYS A 138 -0.21 -7.05 12.95
C LYS A 138 -1.58 -7.71 13.17
N GLU A 139 -2.48 -7.06 13.90
CA GLU A 139 -3.85 -7.51 14.16
C GLU A 139 -4.71 -7.69 12.90
N ARG A 140 -4.35 -7.05 11.77
CA ARG A 140 -5.01 -7.25 10.47
C ARG A 140 -4.42 -8.38 9.62
N LEU A 141 -3.44 -9.13 10.16
CA LEU A 141 -2.74 -10.18 9.41
C LEU A 141 -3.12 -11.58 9.91
N VAL A 142 -3.38 -12.46 8.96
CA VAL A 142 -3.57 -13.90 9.19
C VAL A 142 -2.58 -14.70 8.36
N PHE A 143 -2.31 -15.94 8.77
CA PHE A 143 -1.33 -16.86 8.21
C PHE A 143 -1.97 -18.22 7.96
#